data_AF-A0AAP0D918-F1
#
_entry.id   AF-A0AAP0D918-F1
#
_cell.length_a   1.000
_cell.length_b   1.000
_cell.length_c   1.000
_cell.angle_alpha   90.00
_cell.angle_beta   90.00
_cell.angle_gamma   90.00
#
_symmetry.space_group_name_H-M   'P 1'
#
loop_
_entity.id
_entity.type
_entity.pdbx_description
1 polymer ?
#
loop_
_entity_poly.entity_id
_entity_poly.type
_entity_poly.pdbx_seq_one_letter_code
_entity_poly.pdbx_strand_id
1 'polypeptide(L)'
;MVTHKVFDQMRQRNLRKLATFSSNAPFFALLTQFTLTFQHTQKHNYTNVSMKWKKDSYFDSIESIHKSPELKPIIALKNRITASPEGCIPISDVSKKGLQLDIPIKVARFLRAYPSVFEEFTGPQYNLPWFRLTPEAAVLHDEEHAVYRDFKDELHERLKKFILLSVENKLPLKIIQGMLWYLGLPDDYLRELGENVDGNFKLVEMGDGLKGLSVVQTEEDKKILSVIQRNALRSGVYNGGHMEPVSIPLFPSKGLRLKTKILDWLDGFQKLPYVSPYEECPDLHPGSDLAEKRIVGLLHELLSLFVEHSAERKKLFCLKKHLGLPQKVDKVFERHPHVFYLSLKNKTCTAILKEAYCDKMAIGAHPLAEVRKKYINLVKESKVILKNRRLQNSSVCSDELNLKFNLDEGDHHHSSARSDISI
;
A
#
# COMPACT_ATOMS: atom_id res chain seq x y z
N MET A 1 -27.91 -38.69 57.73
CA MET A 1 -27.79 -38.04 59.05
C MET A 1 -27.40 -36.59 58.77
N VAL A 2 -28.37 -35.67 58.59
CA VAL A 2 -29.05 -34.88 59.65
C VAL A 2 -28.01 -33.91 60.27
N THR A 3 -28.01 -32.59 60.03
CA THR A 3 -29.04 -31.53 60.24
C THR A 3 -28.74 -30.30 59.35
N HIS A 4 -29.68 -29.72 58.58
CA HIS A 4 -30.63 -28.62 58.94
C HIS A 4 -30.00 -27.33 59.51
N LYS A 5 -30.45 -26.08 59.29
CA LYS A 5 -31.31 -25.30 58.36
C LYS A 5 -31.44 -23.90 59.03
N VAL A 6 -31.94 -22.87 58.32
CA VAL A 6 -32.55 -21.60 58.82
C VAL A 6 -31.52 -20.53 59.32
N PHE A 7 -31.51 -19.26 58.87
CA PHE A 7 -32.62 -18.31 58.81
C PHE A 7 -32.52 -17.26 57.68
N ASP A 8 -33.67 -17.04 57.06
CA ASP A 8 -34.06 -16.00 56.12
C ASP A 8 -35.12 -15.11 56.83
N GLN A 9 -35.34 -13.89 56.32
CA GLN A 9 -36.32 -12.84 56.69
C GLN A 9 -35.88 -11.62 57.54
N MET A 10 -35.96 -10.45 56.89
CA MET A 10 -36.66 -9.25 57.41
C MET A 10 -37.30 -8.51 56.22
N ARG A 11 -38.42 -9.00 55.70
CA ARG A 11 -39.82 -8.50 55.82
C ARG A 11 -40.07 -6.98 55.89
N GLN A 12 -40.80 -6.56 54.86
CA GLN A 12 -41.57 -5.32 54.65
C GLN A 12 -42.53 -4.93 55.80
N ARG A 13 -42.83 -3.62 55.87
CA ARG A 13 -44.08 -3.00 56.39
C ARG A 13 -44.43 -1.85 55.41
N ASN A 14 -45.50 -1.96 54.61
CA ASN A 14 -46.91 -1.55 54.86
C ASN A 14 -47.11 -0.03 55.02
N LEU A 15 -48.13 0.67 54.52
CA LEU A 15 -49.31 0.42 53.65
C LEU A 15 -49.96 1.81 53.39
N ARG A 16 -50.50 2.00 52.18
CA ARG A 16 -51.75 2.70 51.80
C ARG A 16 -52.01 4.16 52.26
N LYS A 17 -52.32 5.01 51.27
CA LYS A 17 -53.61 5.73 51.21
C LYS A 17 -54.07 5.93 49.77
N LEU A 18 -55.36 5.64 49.57
CA LEU A 18 -56.14 5.68 48.35
C LEU A 18 -56.54 7.12 47.99
N ALA A 19 -56.66 7.41 46.69
CA ALA A 19 -57.72 8.26 46.15
C ALA A 19 -57.95 7.92 44.67
N THR A 20 -59.07 7.24 44.43
CA THR A 20 -59.70 7.00 43.12
C THR A 20 -60.59 8.17 42.76
N PHE A 21 -60.57 8.61 41.49
CA PHE A 21 -61.63 9.28 40.68
C PHE A 21 -60.89 9.83 39.43
N SER A 22 -61.29 9.76 38.17
CA SER A 22 -62.37 9.12 37.42
C SER A 22 -62.02 9.27 35.92
N SER A 23 -62.48 8.31 35.12
CA SER A 23 -62.70 8.27 33.67
C SER A 23 -62.25 9.43 32.76
N ASN A 24 -61.43 9.12 31.74
CA ASN A 24 -61.84 9.03 30.33
C ASN A 24 -60.61 8.87 29.43
N ALA A 25 -60.59 7.84 28.58
CA ALA A 25 -59.63 7.68 27.49
C ALA A 25 -59.94 8.73 26.38
N PRO A 26 -58.99 9.05 25.46
CA PRO A 26 -58.65 8.10 24.42
C PRO A 26 -57.15 8.00 24.10
N PHE A 27 -56.77 6.78 23.73
CA PHE A 27 -55.72 6.39 22.79
C PHE A 27 -54.92 7.53 22.12
N PHE A 28 -53.72 7.78 22.63
CA PHE A 28 -52.54 8.07 21.81
C PHE A 28 -51.35 7.35 22.44
N ALA A 29 -50.97 6.22 21.85
CA ALA A 29 -49.69 5.60 22.14
C ALA A 29 -48.60 6.56 21.66
N LEU A 30 -48.06 7.35 22.59
CA LEU A 30 -46.78 8.00 22.38
C LEU A 30 -45.75 6.88 22.32
N LEU A 31 -45.39 6.48 21.10
CA LEU A 31 -44.08 5.87 20.83
C LEU A 31 -43.06 6.87 21.37
N THR A 32 -42.63 6.66 22.60
CA THR A 32 -41.40 7.25 23.14
C THR A 32 -40.27 6.70 22.28
N GLN A 33 -40.03 7.34 21.14
CA GLN A 33 -38.73 7.32 20.51
C GLN A 33 -37.78 7.85 21.56
N PHE A 34 -37.04 6.95 22.21
CA PHE A 34 -35.84 7.31 22.91
C PHE A 34 -34.85 7.83 21.86
N THR A 35 -35.01 9.08 21.45
CA THR A 35 -33.93 9.86 20.84
C THR A 35 -32.95 10.11 21.97
N LEU A 36 -31.95 9.23 22.07
CA LEU A 36 -30.75 9.53 22.85
C LEU A 36 -30.14 10.78 22.20
N THR A 37 -30.46 11.94 22.75
CA THR A 37 -29.79 13.19 22.43
C THR A 37 -28.36 13.06 22.94
N PHE A 38 -27.47 12.63 22.06
CA PHE A 38 -26.04 12.58 22.36
C PHE A 38 -25.57 14.01 22.63
N GLN A 39 -25.38 14.35 23.90
CA GLN A 39 -24.59 15.50 24.29
C GLN A 39 -23.15 15.21 23.87
N HIS A 40 -22.79 15.66 22.66
CA HIS A 40 -21.44 15.54 22.14
C HIS A 40 -20.54 16.55 22.85
N THR A 41 -20.16 16.24 24.09
CA THR A 41 -19.15 17.02 24.80
C THR A 41 -17.79 16.67 24.21
N GLN A 42 -17.18 17.62 23.50
CA GLN A 42 -15.76 17.56 23.15
C GLN A 42 -14.94 17.60 24.44
N LYS A 43 -14.68 16.43 25.05
CA LYS A 43 -13.95 16.34 26.33
C LYS A 43 -12.44 16.52 26.14
N HIS A 44 -11.92 16.29 24.94
CA HIS A 44 -10.49 16.44 24.66
C HIS A 44 -10.28 17.37 23.46
N ASN A 45 -9.80 18.59 23.72
CA ASN A 45 -9.29 19.48 22.68
C ASN A 45 -7.98 18.90 22.14
N TYR A 46 -8.07 18.02 21.15
CA TYR A 46 -6.91 17.37 20.56
C TYR A 46 -5.99 18.32 19.78
N THR A 47 -6.43 19.56 19.50
CA THR A 47 -5.66 20.56 18.73
C THR A 47 -4.24 20.84 19.29
N ASN A 48 -3.93 20.47 20.53
CA ASN A 48 -2.66 20.79 21.20
C ASN A 48 -1.76 19.61 21.61
N VAL A 49 -2.16 18.34 21.41
CA VAL A 49 -1.29 17.19 21.78
C VAL A 49 -0.56 16.67 20.54
N SER A 50 0.70 17.10 20.39
CA SER A 50 1.62 16.55 19.38
C SER A 50 2.47 15.44 20.01
N MET A 51 2.35 14.23 19.47
CA MET A 51 3.35 13.19 19.71
C MET A 51 4.57 13.47 18.84
N LYS A 52 5.77 13.43 19.42
CA LYS A 52 7.00 13.62 18.65
C LYS A 52 7.19 12.42 17.73
N TRP A 53 7.12 12.63 16.42
CA TRP A 53 7.60 11.66 15.46
C TRP A 53 9.09 11.40 15.70
N LYS A 54 9.46 10.12 15.73
CA LYS A 54 10.85 9.67 15.89
C LYS A 54 11.22 8.82 14.68
N LYS A 55 12.37 9.12 14.09
CA LYS A 55 12.95 8.32 13.01
C LYS A 55 13.20 6.89 13.51
N ASP A 56 12.84 5.93 12.68
CA ASP A 56 13.01 4.50 12.97
C ASP A 56 13.75 3.85 11.80
N SER A 57 14.97 3.36 12.08
CA SER A 57 15.86 2.83 11.06
C SER A 57 15.33 1.56 10.41
N TYR A 58 14.48 0.81 11.10
CA TYR A 58 13.88 -0.43 10.59
C TYR A 58 12.93 -0.13 9.44
N PHE A 59 11.95 0.76 9.62
CA PHE A 59 11.02 1.10 8.54
C PHE A 59 11.70 1.82 7.37
N ASP A 60 12.75 2.57 7.67
CA ASP A 60 13.58 3.20 6.64
C ASP A 60 14.43 2.17 5.86
N SER A 61 14.72 0.98 6.39
CA SER A 61 15.52 -0.04 5.69
C SER A 61 14.70 -0.97 4.79
N ILE A 62 13.37 -0.89 4.82
CA ILE A 62 12.48 -1.75 4.02
C ILE A 62 12.61 -1.40 2.53
N GLU A 63 13.37 -2.22 1.81
CA GLU A 63 13.72 -1.93 0.42
C GLU A 63 12.54 -2.01 -0.53
N SER A 64 11.60 -2.93 -0.31
CA SER A 64 10.41 -3.10 -1.17
C SER A 64 9.59 -1.81 -1.29
N ILE A 65 9.52 -1.03 -0.20
CA ILE A 65 8.88 0.29 -0.17
C ILE A 65 9.71 1.33 -0.91
N HIS A 66 11.00 1.46 -0.59
CA HIS A 66 11.82 2.57 -1.08
C HIS A 66 12.34 2.36 -2.50
N LYS A 67 12.35 1.12 -3.00
CA LYS A 67 12.71 0.75 -4.38
C LYS A 67 11.51 0.65 -5.31
N SER A 68 10.30 0.66 -4.80
CA SER A 68 9.06 0.70 -5.59
C SER A 68 9.06 1.75 -6.71
N PRO A 69 9.51 3.01 -6.51
CA PRO A 69 9.57 3.99 -7.61
C PRO A 69 10.58 3.64 -8.72
N GLU A 70 11.69 2.97 -8.40
CA GLU A 70 12.66 2.47 -9.39
C GLU A 70 12.09 1.23 -10.11
N LEU A 71 11.32 0.41 -9.40
CA LEU A 71 10.79 -0.86 -9.90
C LEU A 71 9.60 -0.69 -10.86
N LYS A 72 8.69 0.24 -10.60
CA LYS A 72 7.50 0.52 -11.44
C LYS A 72 7.80 0.65 -12.94
N PRO A 73 8.72 1.53 -13.39
CA PRO A 73 9.06 1.67 -14.82
C PRO A 73 9.66 0.40 -15.42
N ILE A 74 10.43 -0.37 -14.63
CA ILE A 74 11.05 -1.62 -15.05
C ILE A 74 9.98 -2.68 -15.31
N ILE A 75 9.05 -2.84 -14.37
CA ILE A 75 7.94 -3.79 -14.51
C ILE A 75 7.01 -3.40 -15.66
N ALA A 76 6.72 -2.10 -15.82
CA ALA A 76 5.91 -1.62 -16.93
C ALA A 76 6.55 -1.92 -18.30
N LEU A 77 7.88 -1.76 -18.43
CA LEU A 77 8.61 -2.15 -19.65
C LEU A 77 8.63 -3.66 -19.86
N LYS A 78 8.85 -4.43 -18.79
CA LYS A 78 8.78 -5.90 -18.82
C LYS A 78 7.41 -6.36 -19.34
N ASN A 79 6.31 -5.84 -18.80
CA ASN A 79 4.95 -6.15 -19.24
C ASN A 79 4.71 -5.80 -20.71
N ARG A 80 5.38 -4.77 -21.26
CA ARG A 80 5.30 -4.43 -22.69
C ARG A 80 6.05 -5.42 -23.58
N ILE A 81 7.19 -5.92 -23.12
CA ILE A 81 7.98 -6.93 -23.84
C ILE A 81 7.21 -8.24 -23.89
N THR A 82 6.63 -8.67 -22.77
CA THR A 82 5.93 -9.96 -22.66
C THR A 82 4.56 -9.96 -23.34
N ALA A 83 3.93 -8.78 -23.49
CA ALA A 83 2.73 -8.63 -24.30
C ALA A 83 3.00 -8.75 -25.82
N SER A 84 4.25 -8.71 -26.26
CA SER A 84 4.62 -8.94 -27.67
C SER A 84 4.57 -10.44 -27.99
N PRO A 85 3.95 -10.87 -29.11
CA PRO A 85 3.90 -12.28 -29.50
C PRO A 85 5.27 -12.96 -29.63
N GLU A 86 6.30 -12.19 -29.98
CA GLU A 86 7.67 -12.68 -30.18
C GLU A 86 8.52 -12.61 -28.88
N GLY A 87 7.95 -12.12 -27.77
CA GLY A 87 8.69 -11.95 -26.50
C GLY A 87 9.82 -10.91 -26.56
N CYS A 88 9.85 -10.10 -27.62
CA CYS A 88 10.84 -9.05 -27.83
C CYS A 88 10.20 -7.85 -28.55
N ILE A 89 10.83 -6.68 -28.41
CA ILE A 89 10.37 -5.44 -29.05
C ILE A 89 11.55 -4.61 -29.57
N PRO A 90 11.39 -3.93 -30.72
CA PRO A 90 12.34 -2.91 -31.15
C PRO A 90 12.24 -1.66 -30.26
N ILE A 91 13.33 -0.92 -30.12
CA ILE A 91 13.35 0.33 -29.34
C ILE A 91 12.33 1.37 -29.84
N SER A 92 11.97 1.34 -31.13
CA SER A 92 10.99 2.24 -31.74
C SER A 92 9.65 2.25 -31.00
N ASP A 93 9.24 1.09 -30.49
CA ASP A 93 7.90 0.86 -29.92
C ASP A 93 7.69 1.50 -28.56
N VAL A 94 8.80 1.73 -27.84
CA VAL A 94 8.81 2.28 -26.48
C VAL A 94 9.55 3.61 -26.37
N SER A 95 10.38 3.97 -27.35
CA SER A 95 11.22 5.18 -27.32
C SER A 95 10.47 6.48 -26.99
N LYS A 96 9.24 6.63 -27.52
CA LYS A 96 8.38 7.81 -27.33
C LYS A 96 7.48 7.74 -26.09
N LYS A 97 7.46 6.60 -25.38
CA LYS A 97 6.56 6.34 -24.25
C LYS A 97 7.19 6.63 -22.88
N GLY A 98 8.38 7.23 -22.83
CA GLY A 98 9.12 7.49 -21.58
C GLY A 98 8.31 8.23 -20.50
N LEU A 99 7.56 9.27 -20.88
CA LEU A 99 6.70 10.03 -19.96
C LEU A 99 5.54 9.19 -19.39
N GLN A 100 4.95 8.30 -20.18
CA GLN A 100 3.85 7.44 -19.73
C GLN A 100 4.33 6.35 -18.76
N LEU A 101 5.62 5.99 -18.85
CA LEU A 101 6.26 4.97 -18.02
C LEU A 101 7.00 5.56 -16.82
N ASP A 102 6.89 6.86 -16.56
CA ASP A 102 7.64 7.58 -15.51
C ASP A 102 9.18 7.43 -15.64
N ILE A 103 9.70 7.33 -16.87
CA ILE A 103 11.14 7.19 -17.13
C ILE A 103 11.77 8.57 -17.38
N PRO A 104 12.69 9.04 -16.53
CA PRO A 104 13.26 10.40 -16.62
C PRO A 104 14.37 10.54 -17.69
N ILE A 105 14.79 9.44 -18.31
CA ILE A 105 15.87 9.39 -19.31
C ILE A 105 15.39 8.73 -20.60
N LYS A 106 16.20 8.76 -21.66
CA LYS A 106 15.89 8.02 -22.90
C LYS A 106 15.67 6.53 -22.59
N VAL A 107 14.58 5.95 -23.11
CA VAL A 107 14.19 4.56 -22.81
C VAL A 107 15.29 3.55 -23.14
N ALA A 108 16.02 3.72 -24.25
CA ALA A 108 17.15 2.86 -24.60
C ALA A 108 18.25 2.90 -23.53
N ARG A 109 18.56 4.09 -23.00
CA ARG A 109 19.54 4.27 -21.92
C ARG A 109 19.04 3.65 -20.62
N PHE A 110 17.72 3.70 -20.38
CA PHE A 110 17.09 3.07 -19.22
C PHE A 110 17.20 1.54 -19.29
N LEU A 111 16.83 0.91 -20.41
CA LEU A 111 16.94 -0.54 -20.61
C LEU A 111 18.38 -1.02 -20.40
N ARG A 112 19.36 -0.34 -21.01
CA ARG A 112 20.79 -0.63 -20.83
C ARG A 112 21.32 -0.44 -19.41
N ALA A 113 20.61 0.30 -18.55
CA ALA A 113 20.98 0.45 -17.15
C ALA A 113 20.64 -0.80 -16.31
N TYR A 114 19.82 -1.71 -16.86
CA TYR A 114 19.36 -2.91 -16.17
C TYR A 114 19.66 -4.21 -16.95
N PRO A 115 20.94 -4.54 -17.24
CA PRO A 115 21.32 -5.70 -18.05
C PRO A 115 20.99 -7.07 -17.43
N SER A 116 20.65 -7.17 -16.14
CA SER A 116 20.15 -8.42 -15.55
C SER A 116 18.65 -8.64 -15.81
N VAL A 117 17.93 -7.62 -16.25
CA VAL A 117 16.49 -7.70 -16.58
C VAL A 117 16.27 -7.70 -18.09
N PHE A 118 16.99 -6.83 -18.80
CA PHE A 118 16.82 -6.63 -20.23
C PHE A 118 18.09 -7.00 -20.99
N GLU A 119 17.92 -7.80 -22.04
CA GLU A 119 18.96 -8.16 -22.99
C GLU A 119 18.77 -7.37 -24.28
N GLU A 120 19.83 -6.70 -24.74
CA GLU A 120 19.86 -6.00 -26.02
C GLU A 120 20.46 -6.90 -27.09
N PHE A 121 19.80 -7.00 -28.26
CA PHE A 121 20.29 -7.74 -29.41
C PHE A 121 19.98 -6.99 -30.71
N THR A 122 20.68 -7.36 -31.79
CA THR A 122 20.42 -6.80 -33.13
C THR A 122 19.21 -7.50 -33.73
N GLY A 123 18.15 -6.74 -34.01
CA GLY A 123 16.93 -7.31 -34.56
C GLY A 123 17.05 -7.74 -36.02
N PRO A 124 16.08 -8.53 -36.51
CA PRO A 124 16.05 -9.03 -37.89
C PRO A 124 15.83 -7.91 -38.93
N GLN A 125 15.31 -6.75 -38.49
CA GLN A 125 14.96 -5.63 -39.37
C GLN A 125 15.71 -4.35 -38.99
N TYR A 126 16.25 -3.66 -39.99
CA TYR A 126 16.79 -2.29 -39.94
C TYR A 126 17.99 -2.03 -39.01
N ASN A 127 18.69 -3.06 -38.53
CA ASN A 127 19.83 -2.93 -37.59
C ASN A 127 19.51 -2.08 -36.33
N LEU A 128 18.23 -1.98 -35.96
CA LEU A 128 17.83 -1.29 -34.74
C LEU A 128 18.07 -2.19 -33.52
N PRO A 129 18.30 -1.60 -32.32
CA PRO A 129 18.43 -2.38 -31.11
C PRO A 129 17.06 -2.90 -30.67
N TRP A 130 16.99 -4.20 -30.46
CA TRP A 130 15.83 -4.91 -29.92
C TRP A 130 16.12 -5.32 -28.50
N PHE A 131 15.05 -5.44 -27.71
CA PHE A 131 15.13 -5.80 -26.31
C PHE A 131 14.20 -6.97 -26.02
N ARG A 132 14.71 -7.91 -25.23
CA ARG A 132 13.97 -9.03 -24.64
C ARG A 132 14.28 -9.16 -23.16
N LEU A 133 13.54 -9.99 -22.45
CA LEU A 133 13.87 -10.35 -21.08
C LEU A 133 15.06 -11.32 -21.05
N THR A 134 15.88 -11.20 -20.01
CA THR A 134 16.86 -12.24 -19.67
C THR A 134 16.15 -13.53 -19.23
N PRO A 135 16.80 -14.71 -19.33
CA PRO A 135 16.22 -15.96 -18.84
C PRO A 135 15.77 -15.88 -17.37
N GLU A 136 16.55 -15.23 -16.53
CA GLU A 136 16.24 -15.04 -15.10
C GLU A 136 15.01 -14.14 -14.90
N ALA A 137 14.88 -13.07 -15.70
CA ALA A 137 13.72 -12.19 -15.66
C ALA A 137 12.45 -12.87 -16.20
N ALA A 138 12.58 -13.76 -17.18
CA ALA A 138 11.48 -14.55 -17.73
C ALA A 138 10.94 -15.55 -16.69
N VAL A 139 11.81 -16.29 -16.00
CA VAL A 139 11.38 -17.19 -14.91
C VAL A 139 10.64 -16.42 -13.81
N LEU A 140 11.15 -15.25 -13.43
CA LEU A 140 10.50 -14.42 -12.41
C LEU A 140 9.16 -13.83 -12.89
N HIS A 141 9.01 -13.59 -14.19
CA HIS A 141 7.73 -13.22 -14.79
C HIS A 141 6.70 -14.35 -14.71
N ASP A 142 7.11 -15.59 -14.97
CA ASP A 142 6.23 -16.75 -14.84
C ASP A 142 5.79 -16.99 -13.39
N GLU A 143 6.70 -16.79 -12.42
CA GLU A 143 6.36 -16.81 -10.99
C GLU A 143 5.33 -15.73 -10.63
N GLU A 144 5.50 -14.50 -11.14
CA GLU A 144 4.53 -13.42 -10.91
C GLU A 144 3.16 -13.77 -11.50
N HIS A 145 3.11 -14.30 -12.71
CA HIS A 145 1.86 -14.75 -13.33
C HIS A 145 1.21 -15.90 -12.57
N ALA A 146 1.98 -16.81 -12.01
CA ALA A 146 1.45 -17.85 -11.13
C ALA A 146 0.75 -17.23 -9.91
N VAL A 147 1.38 -16.25 -9.26
CA VAL A 147 0.75 -15.53 -8.15
C VAL A 147 -0.55 -14.84 -8.57
N TYR A 148 -0.60 -14.18 -9.73
CA TYR A 148 -1.85 -13.57 -10.21
C TYR A 148 -2.96 -14.57 -10.46
N ARG A 149 -2.64 -15.78 -10.93
CA ARG A 149 -3.62 -16.86 -11.11
C ARG A 149 -4.10 -17.42 -9.78
N ASP A 150 -3.17 -17.75 -8.88
CA ASP A 150 -3.47 -18.44 -7.62
C ASP A 150 -4.20 -17.53 -6.62
N PHE A 151 -3.94 -16.22 -6.67
CA PHE A 151 -4.51 -15.22 -5.74
C PHE A 151 -5.52 -14.30 -6.42
N LYS A 152 -6.09 -14.70 -7.57
CA LYS A 152 -7.04 -13.89 -8.34
C LYS A 152 -8.23 -13.41 -7.48
N ASP A 153 -8.83 -14.32 -6.71
CA ASP A 153 -10.00 -14.02 -5.89
C ASP A 153 -9.67 -13.05 -4.74
N GLU A 154 -8.50 -13.18 -4.13
CA GLU A 154 -8.04 -12.26 -3.07
C GLU A 154 -7.79 -10.86 -3.63
N LEU A 155 -7.14 -10.75 -4.79
CA LEU A 155 -6.91 -9.48 -5.48
C LEU A 155 -8.24 -8.82 -5.88
N HIS A 156 -9.19 -9.63 -6.32
CA HIS A 156 -10.55 -9.20 -6.63
C HIS A 156 -11.28 -8.65 -5.39
N GLU A 157 -11.20 -9.36 -4.26
CA GLU A 157 -11.76 -8.93 -2.98
C GLU A 157 -11.09 -7.64 -2.47
N ARG A 158 -9.77 -7.50 -2.65
CA ARG A 158 -9.03 -6.27 -2.30
C ARG A 158 -9.54 -5.07 -3.09
N LEU A 159 -9.79 -5.22 -4.39
CA LEU A 159 -10.39 -4.16 -5.20
C LEU A 159 -11.80 -3.82 -4.71
N LYS A 160 -12.62 -4.84 -4.41
CA LYS A 160 -13.98 -4.67 -3.88
C LYS A 160 -13.96 -3.85 -2.59
N LYS A 161 -13.15 -4.26 -1.62
CA LYS A 161 -12.93 -3.54 -0.35
C LYS A 161 -12.44 -2.13 -0.58
N PHE A 162 -11.49 -1.92 -1.49
CA PHE A 162 -10.98 -0.59 -1.80
C PHE A 162 -12.06 0.36 -2.32
N ILE A 163 -12.98 -0.12 -3.16
CA ILE A 163 -14.11 0.67 -3.64
C ILE A 163 -15.15 0.91 -2.54
N LEU A 164 -15.41 -0.09 -1.68
CA LEU A 164 -16.33 0.05 -0.55
C LEU A 164 -15.83 0.98 0.56
N LEU A 165 -14.53 1.31 0.60
CA LEU A 165 -14.02 2.39 1.46
C LEU A 165 -14.46 3.79 0.99
N SER A 166 -14.94 3.92 -0.26
CA SER A 166 -15.39 5.20 -0.79
C SER A 166 -16.79 5.55 -0.30
N VAL A 167 -17.04 6.85 -0.10
CA VAL A 167 -18.31 7.35 0.46
C VAL A 167 -19.51 6.94 -0.40
N GLU A 168 -19.34 6.88 -1.72
CA GLU A 168 -20.40 6.55 -2.66
C GLU A 168 -20.36 5.09 -3.15
N ASN A 169 -19.48 4.25 -2.58
CA ASN A 169 -19.22 2.88 -3.04
C ASN A 169 -18.92 2.78 -4.55
N LYS A 170 -18.26 3.81 -5.07
CA LYS A 170 -17.82 3.92 -6.46
C LYS A 170 -16.60 4.83 -6.59
N LEU A 171 -15.70 4.49 -7.51
CA LEU A 171 -14.46 5.22 -7.76
C LEU A 171 -14.25 5.46 -9.26
N PRO A 172 -13.70 6.62 -9.67
CA PRO A 172 -13.32 6.84 -11.06
C PRO A 172 -12.24 5.84 -11.50
N LEU A 173 -12.30 5.35 -12.73
CA LEU A 173 -11.31 4.39 -13.26
C LEU A 173 -9.88 4.93 -13.19
N LYS A 174 -9.69 6.24 -13.39
CA LYS A 174 -8.38 6.90 -13.26
C LYS A 174 -7.79 6.80 -11.85
N ILE A 175 -8.64 6.84 -10.82
CA ILE A 175 -8.20 6.69 -9.43
C ILE A 175 -7.79 5.25 -9.17
N ILE A 176 -8.59 4.28 -9.62
CA ILE A 176 -8.29 2.85 -9.50
C ILE A 176 -6.99 2.51 -10.24
N GLN A 177 -6.83 3.00 -11.49
CA GLN A 177 -5.60 2.86 -12.27
C GLN A 177 -4.37 3.36 -11.51
N GLY A 178 -4.51 4.51 -10.81
CA GLY A 178 -3.45 5.09 -10.01
C GLY A 178 -3.06 4.28 -8.76
N MET A 179 -3.89 3.28 -8.38
CA MET A 179 -3.74 2.44 -7.19
C MET A 179 -3.46 0.96 -7.49
N LEU A 180 -3.52 0.50 -8.75
CA LEU A 180 -3.28 -0.91 -9.11
C LEU A 180 -1.98 -1.46 -8.52
N TRP A 181 -0.89 -0.69 -8.64
CA TRP A 181 0.40 -1.05 -8.04
C TRP A 181 0.32 -1.27 -6.53
N TYR A 182 -0.42 -0.44 -5.80
CA TYR A 182 -0.53 -0.59 -4.35
C TYR A 182 -1.38 -1.81 -3.98
N LEU A 183 -2.49 -2.03 -4.69
CA LEU A 183 -3.38 -3.18 -4.51
C LEU A 183 -2.76 -4.50 -4.96
N GLY A 184 -1.73 -4.47 -5.81
CA GLY A 184 -1.12 -5.66 -6.38
C GLY A 184 -1.88 -6.20 -7.59
N LEU A 185 -2.61 -5.33 -8.30
CA LEU A 185 -3.35 -5.70 -9.51
C LEU A 185 -2.45 -5.52 -10.74
N PRO A 186 -2.56 -6.39 -11.77
CA PRO A 186 -1.84 -6.23 -13.03
C PRO A 186 -2.31 -4.98 -13.79
N ASP A 187 -1.45 -4.44 -14.65
CA ASP A 187 -1.69 -3.15 -15.34
C ASP A 187 -2.92 -3.18 -16.26
N ASP A 188 -3.26 -4.36 -16.77
CA ASP A 188 -4.39 -4.62 -17.64
C ASP A 188 -5.65 -5.16 -16.95
N TYR A 189 -5.61 -5.29 -15.63
CA TYR A 189 -6.75 -5.78 -14.85
C TYR A 189 -8.06 -5.05 -15.17
N LEU A 190 -8.02 -3.72 -15.31
CA LEU A 190 -9.21 -2.93 -15.62
C LEU A 190 -9.71 -3.12 -17.05
N ARG A 191 -8.85 -3.50 -17.99
CA ARG A 191 -9.23 -3.84 -19.36
C ARG A 191 -9.97 -5.17 -19.37
N GLU A 192 -9.40 -6.20 -18.75
CA GLU A 192 -10.01 -7.52 -18.62
C GLU A 192 -11.35 -7.46 -17.89
N LEU A 193 -11.43 -6.70 -16.80
CA LEU A 193 -12.67 -6.49 -16.06
C LEU A 193 -13.72 -5.74 -16.90
N GLY A 194 -13.30 -4.83 -17.78
CA GLY A 194 -14.22 -4.13 -18.68
C GLY A 194 -14.80 -5.02 -19.79
N GLU A 195 -14.04 -6.02 -20.24
CA GLU A 195 -14.47 -7.00 -21.24
C GLU A 195 -15.40 -8.06 -20.62
N ASN A 196 -15.12 -8.48 -19.39
CA ASN A 196 -15.91 -9.45 -18.64
C ASN A 196 -16.25 -8.89 -17.26
N VAL A 197 -17.21 -7.95 -17.24
CA VAL A 197 -17.72 -7.41 -15.97
C VAL A 197 -18.39 -8.56 -15.22
N ASP A 198 -17.83 -8.90 -14.08
CA ASP A 198 -18.37 -9.92 -13.21
C ASP A 198 -19.63 -9.41 -12.49
N GLY A 199 -20.36 -10.30 -11.82
CA GLY A 199 -21.57 -9.91 -11.08
C GLY A 199 -21.34 -8.95 -9.91
N ASN A 200 -20.08 -8.75 -9.48
CA ASN A 200 -19.74 -7.93 -8.32
C ASN A 200 -19.46 -6.47 -8.66
N PHE A 201 -19.08 -6.17 -9.90
CA PHE A 201 -18.77 -4.81 -10.32
C PHE A 201 -19.77 -4.27 -11.36
N LYS A 202 -19.94 -2.95 -11.36
CA LYS A 202 -20.74 -2.25 -12.35
C LYS A 202 -20.00 -1.03 -12.86
N LEU A 203 -19.85 -0.93 -14.18
CA LEU A 203 -19.39 0.29 -14.83
C LEU A 203 -20.50 1.35 -14.73
N VAL A 204 -20.14 2.52 -14.21
CA VAL A 204 -21.06 3.63 -13.97
C VAL A 204 -20.50 4.92 -14.57
N GLU A 205 -21.39 5.78 -15.05
CA GLU A 205 -21.03 7.16 -15.37
C GLU A 205 -21.04 8.00 -14.09
N MET A 206 -20.01 8.83 -13.93
CA MET A 206 -19.85 9.74 -12.80
C MET A 206 -20.09 11.17 -13.27
N GLY A 207 -20.43 12.06 -12.32
CA GLY A 207 -20.44 13.51 -12.58
C GLY A 207 -19.09 13.91 -13.18
N ASP A 208 -19.13 14.71 -14.25
CA ASP A 208 -18.00 15.09 -15.12
C ASP A 208 -17.81 14.21 -16.38
N GLY A 209 -18.71 13.25 -16.67
CA GLY A 209 -18.63 12.38 -17.85
C GLY A 209 -17.53 11.31 -17.75
N LEU A 210 -16.97 11.13 -16.54
CA LEU A 210 -15.95 10.15 -16.27
C LEU A 210 -16.58 8.77 -16.03
N LYS A 211 -15.95 7.72 -16.55
CA LYS A 211 -16.32 6.35 -16.22
C LYS A 211 -15.74 5.96 -14.85
N GLY A 212 -16.53 5.28 -14.06
CA GLY A 212 -16.18 4.74 -12.76
C GLY A 212 -16.59 3.28 -12.61
N LEU A 213 -16.12 2.67 -11.53
CA LEU A 213 -16.47 1.33 -11.12
C LEU A 213 -17.20 1.40 -9.78
N SER A 214 -18.35 0.75 -9.68
CA SER A 214 -19.14 0.61 -8.46
C SER A 214 -19.24 -0.86 -8.07
N VAL A 215 -19.39 -1.14 -6.78
CA VAL A 215 -19.63 -2.49 -6.27
C VAL A 215 -21.13 -2.74 -6.19
N VAL A 216 -21.56 -3.87 -6.75
CA VAL A 216 -22.93 -4.38 -6.57
C VAL A 216 -22.98 -5.00 -5.17
N GLN A 217 -23.60 -4.28 -4.22
CA GLN A 217 -23.68 -4.71 -2.83
C GLN A 217 -24.59 -5.93 -2.69
N THR A 218 -24.05 -7.02 -2.16
CA THR A 218 -24.83 -8.17 -1.68
C THR A 218 -25.09 -8.07 -0.18
N GLU A 219 -25.99 -8.90 0.37
CA GLU A 219 -26.22 -8.97 1.83
C GLU A 219 -24.96 -9.39 2.61
N GLU A 220 -24.00 -10.04 1.95
CA GLU A 220 -22.69 -10.41 2.52
C GLU A 220 -21.77 -9.18 2.64
N ASP A 221 -21.89 -8.21 1.73
CA ASP A 221 -21.05 -7.00 1.74
C ASP A 221 -21.37 -6.07 2.91
N LYS A 222 -22.60 -6.12 3.42
CA LYS A 222 -23.01 -5.42 4.65
C LYS A 222 -22.32 -5.96 5.92
N LYS A 223 -21.61 -7.10 5.82
CA LYS A 223 -20.93 -7.77 6.93
C LYS A 223 -19.41 -7.72 6.81
N ILE A 224 -18.86 -6.90 5.90
CA ILE A 224 -17.40 -6.79 5.75
C ILE A 224 -16.80 -6.17 7.00
N LEU A 225 -15.99 -6.96 7.69
CA LEU A 225 -15.23 -6.52 8.85
C LEU A 225 -13.90 -5.88 8.41
N SER A 226 -13.56 -4.76 9.04
CA SER A 226 -12.21 -4.21 8.94
C SER A 226 -11.19 -5.18 9.56
N VAL A 227 -9.91 -5.02 9.22
CA VAL A 227 -8.80 -5.76 9.80
C VAL A 227 -8.78 -5.61 11.32
N ILE A 228 -9.02 -4.40 11.84
CA ILE A 228 -9.11 -4.14 13.28
C ILE A 228 -10.24 -4.96 13.92
N GLN A 229 -11.45 -4.94 13.35
CA GLN A 229 -12.59 -5.73 13.85
C GLN A 229 -12.30 -7.23 13.78
N ARG A 230 -11.76 -7.71 12.64
CA ARG A 230 -11.43 -9.12 12.43
C ARG A 230 -10.40 -9.62 13.44
N ASN A 231 -9.36 -8.84 13.72
CA ASN A 231 -8.32 -9.21 14.67
C ASN A 231 -8.84 -9.17 16.12
N ALA A 232 -9.69 -8.19 16.45
CA ALA A 232 -10.32 -8.12 17.77
C ALA A 232 -11.30 -9.28 18.01
N LEU A 233 -12.07 -9.68 17.00
CA LEU A 233 -12.97 -10.84 17.04
C LEU A 233 -12.18 -12.14 17.23
N ARG A 234 -11.10 -12.34 16.46
CA ARG A 234 -10.19 -13.50 16.61
C ARG A 234 -9.57 -13.59 18.00
N SER A 235 -9.31 -12.45 18.63
CA SER A 235 -8.72 -12.38 19.98
C SER A 235 -9.76 -12.53 21.11
N GLY A 236 -11.06 -12.57 20.79
CA GLY A 236 -12.15 -12.65 21.79
C GLY A 236 -12.40 -11.34 22.56
N VAL A 237 -11.85 -10.22 22.09
CA VAL A 237 -11.99 -8.89 22.75
C VAL A 237 -13.15 -8.09 22.16
N TYR A 238 -13.72 -8.55 21.05
CA TYR A 238 -14.86 -7.93 20.38
C TYR A 238 -15.93 -8.97 20.09
N ASN A 239 -17.19 -8.66 20.45
CA ASN A 239 -18.31 -9.60 20.32
C ASN A 239 -19.21 -9.30 19.12
N GLY A 240 -18.82 -8.38 18.23
CA GLY A 240 -19.67 -7.94 17.12
C GLY A 240 -20.70 -6.88 17.53
N GLY A 241 -20.56 -6.27 18.70
CA GLY A 241 -21.48 -5.24 19.17
C GLY A 241 -21.38 -3.95 18.33
N HIS A 242 -22.53 -3.35 18.04
CA HIS A 242 -22.57 -2.02 17.44
C HIS A 242 -22.01 -0.99 18.44
N MET A 243 -21.10 -0.14 17.99
CA MET A 243 -20.45 0.91 18.81
C MET A 243 -19.68 0.37 20.03
N GLU A 244 -19.22 -0.89 19.98
CA GLU A 244 -18.32 -1.45 20.99
C GLU A 244 -16.93 -0.78 20.89
N PRO A 245 -16.26 -0.52 22.03
CA PRO A 245 -14.90 0.00 22.00
C PRO A 245 -13.94 -1.08 21.51
N VAL A 246 -13.36 -0.87 20.33
CA VAL A 246 -12.25 -1.69 19.82
C VAL A 246 -10.97 -0.85 19.83
N SER A 247 -9.92 -1.38 20.43
CA SER A 247 -8.61 -0.72 20.47
C SER A 247 -7.87 -0.86 19.15
N ILE A 248 -7.27 0.23 18.67
CA ILE A 248 -6.38 0.22 17.51
C ILE A 248 -4.99 -0.22 17.98
N PRO A 249 -4.36 -1.24 17.37
CA PRO A 249 -3.04 -1.71 17.74
C PRO A 249 -1.97 -0.61 17.70
N LEU A 250 -1.13 -0.55 18.74
CA LEU A 250 -0.13 0.50 18.93
C LEU A 250 1.29 -0.08 19.00
N PHE A 251 2.19 0.49 18.22
CA PHE A 251 3.60 0.09 18.10
C PHE A 251 4.51 1.29 18.41
N PRO A 252 4.72 1.60 19.70
CA PRO A 252 5.56 2.71 20.12
C PRO A 252 7.02 2.50 19.68
N SER A 253 7.65 3.55 19.15
CA SER A 253 9.06 3.47 18.75
C SER A 253 9.97 3.36 19.98
N LYS A 254 11.02 2.54 19.88
CA LYS A 254 11.94 2.24 20.99
C LYS A 254 12.52 3.52 21.61
N GLY A 255 12.50 3.58 22.94
CA GLY A 255 13.06 4.71 23.71
C GLY A 255 12.26 6.02 23.61
N LEU A 256 11.00 5.98 23.18
CA LEU A 256 10.08 7.12 23.28
C LEU A 256 9.33 7.06 24.61
N ARG A 257 9.52 8.06 25.47
CA ARG A 257 8.74 8.23 26.70
C ARG A 257 7.67 9.30 26.45
N LEU A 258 6.40 8.89 26.49
CA LEU A 258 5.29 9.83 26.41
C LEU A 258 5.10 10.55 27.75
N LYS A 259 4.67 11.81 27.70
CA LYS A 259 4.23 12.55 28.89
C LYS A 259 2.92 11.96 29.39
N THR A 260 2.66 12.01 30.71
CA THR A 260 1.43 11.46 31.33
C THR A 260 0.16 11.95 30.63
N LYS A 261 0.04 13.25 30.36
CA LYS A 261 -1.12 13.82 29.64
C LYS A 261 -1.39 13.19 28.26
N ILE A 262 -0.33 12.73 27.58
CA ILE A 262 -0.45 12.08 26.27
C ILE A 262 -0.91 10.63 26.44
N LEU A 263 -0.43 9.94 27.48
CA LEU A 263 -0.89 8.60 27.83
C LEU A 263 -2.36 8.62 28.24
N ASP A 264 -2.77 9.58 29.06
CA ASP A 264 -4.17 9.73 29.49
C ASP A 264 -5.10 10.00 28.30
N TRP A 265 -4.67 10.86 27.37
CA TRP A 265 -5.41 11.11 26.13
C TRP A 265 -5.50 9.86 25.26
N LEU A 266 -4.39 9.13 25.10
CA LEU A 266 -4.32 7.92 24.28
C LEU A 266 -5.19 6.80 24.86
N ASP A 267 -5.21 6.63 26.18
CA ASP A 267 -6.12 5.70 26.87
C ASP A 267 -7.59 6.07 26.63
N GLY A 268 -7.94 7.36 26.77
CA GLY A 268 -9.27 7.85 26.43
C GLY A 268 -9.64 7.59 24.97
N PHE A 269 -8.72 7.83 24.03
CA PHE A 269 -8.90 7.60 22.60
C PHE A 269 -9.13 6.10 22.29
N GLN A 270 -8.39 5.21 22.94
CA GLN A 270 -8.54 3.76 22.76
C GLN A 270 -9.90 3.25 23.25
N LYS A 271 -10.47 3.85 24.31
CA LYS A 271 -11.79 3.51 24.86
C LYS A 271 -12.99 4.02 24.07
N LEU A 272 -12.78 4.85 23.04
CA LEU A 272 -13.87 5.30 22.18
C LEU A 272 -14.49 4.12 21.40
N PRO A 273 -15.77 4.19 21.02
CA PRO A 273 -16.35 3.25 20.06
C PRO A 273 -15.52 3.18 18.77
N TYR A 274 -15.42 1.98 18.19
CA TYR A 274 -14.86 1.83 16.85
C TYR A 274 -15.99 1.70 15.84
N VAL A 275 -16.03 2.62 14.88
CA VAL A 275 -16.96 2.59 13.75
C VAL A 275 -16.21 2.06 12.55
N SER A 276 -16.70 0.98 11.94
CA SER A 276 -16.06 0.41 10.75
C SER A 276 -16.01 1.42 9.60
N PRO A 277 -14.94 1.41 8.77
CA PRO A 277 -14.94 2.19 7.54
C PRO A 277 -16.00 1.72 6.53
N TYR A 278 -16.54 0.50 6.68
CA TYR A 278 -17.59 -0.06 5.83
C TYR A 278 -19.02 0.19 6.36
N GLU A 279 -19.15 0.74 7.57
CA GLU A 279 -20.43 1.05 8.19
C GLU A 279 -20.78 2.53 7.99
N GLU A 280 -22.07 2.81 7.82
CA GLU A 280 -22.60 4.17 7.82
C GLU A 280 -22.70 4.71 9.25
N CYS A 281 -22.33 5.98 9.43
CA CYS A 281 -22.44 6.67 10.72
C CYS A 281 -22.88 8.12 10.46
N PRO A 282 -24.20 8.36 10.36
CA PRO A 282 -24.75 9.67 9.98
C PRO A 282 -24.50 10.74 11.05
N ASP A 283 -24.44 10.37 12.33
CA ASP A 283 -24.31 11.29 13.46
C ASP A 283 -22.86 11.69 13.78
N LEU A 284 -21.92 11.39 12.88
CA LEU A 284 -20.50 11.60 13.12
C LEU A 284 -20.12 13.07 12.93
N HIS A 285 -19.97 13.81 14.04
CA HIS A 285 -19.57 15.22 13.99
C HIS A 285 -18.12 15.37 13.47
N PRO A 286 -17.88 16.13 12.39
CA PRO A 286 -16.53 16.40 11.90
C PRO A 286 -15.65 17.06 12.97
N GLY A 287 -14.47 16.48 13.23
CA GLY A 287 -13.53 17.01 14.23
C GLY A 287 -13.70 16.46 15.65
N SER A 288 -14.66 15.56 15.86
CA SER A 288 -14.74 14.76 17.10
C SER A 288 -13.62 13.72 17.21
N ASP A 289 -13.29 13.29 18.42
CA ASP A 289 -12.30 12.22 18.64
C ASP A 289 -12.78 10.90 18.01
N LEU A 290 -14.10 10.66 17.98
CA LEU A 290 -14.70 9.51 17.31
C LEU A 290 -14.51 9.57 15.80
N ALA A 291 -14.71 10.75 15.18
CA ALA A 291 -14.45 10.95 13.76
C ALA A 291 -12.98 10.72 13.43
N GLU A 292 -12.09 11.19 14.31
CA GLU A 292 -10.67 10.93 14.15
C GLU A 292 -10.33 9.44 14.27
N LYS A 293 -10.91 8.73 15.23
CA LYS A 293 -10.74 7.27 15.37
C LYS A 293 -11.21 6.52 14.13
N ARG A 294 -12.34 6.92 13.54
CA ARG A 294 -12.82 6.36 12.26
C ARG A 294 -11.83 6.63 11.12
N ILE A 295 -11.25 7.83 11.03
CA ILE A 295 -10.25 8.15 10.00
C ILE A 295 -8.98 7.30 10.18
N VAL A 296 -8.51 7.11 11.42
CA VAL A 296 -7.38 6.21 11.70
C VAL A 296 -7.72 4.78 11.29
N GLY A 297 -8.92 4.30 11.60
CA GLY A 297 -9.42 2.99 11.18
C GLY A 297 -9.52 2.83 9.66
N LEU A 298 -9.98 3.86 8.95
CA LEU A 298 -10.06 3.87 7.48
C LEU A 298 -8.66 3.83 6.84
N LEU A 299 -7.72 4.66 7.32
CA LEU A 299 -6.35 4.66 6.81
C LEU A 299 -5.61 3.35 7.14
N HIS A 300 -5.90 2.76 8.29
CA HIS A 300 -5.43 1.44 8.66
C HIS A 300 -5.92 0.39 7.67
N GLU A 301 -7.24 0.32 7.44
CA GLU A 301 -7.84 -0.62 6.50
C GLU A 301 -7.27 -0.43 5.10
N LEU A 302 -7.22 0.82 4.62
CA LEU A 302 -6.68 1.15 3.30
C LEU A 302 -5.23 0.66 3.12
N LEU A 303 -4.36 0.95 4.08
CA LEU A 303 -2.96 0.51 4.00
C LEU A 303 -2.85 -1.01 4.13
N SER A 304 -3.74 -1.66 4.89
CA SER A 304 -3.74 -3.13 5.01
C SER A 304 -4.08 -3.85 3.69
N LEU A 305 -4.83 -3.20 2.78
CA LEU A 305 -5.10 -3.74 1.45
C LEU A 305 -3.88 -3.70 0.52
N PHE A 306 -2.88 -2.87 0.83
CA PHE A 306 -1.73 -2.68 -0.04
C PHE A 306 -0.68 -3.77 0.18
N VAL A 307 -0.09 -4.26 -0.91
CA VAL A 307 0.93 -5.32 -0.90
C VAL A 307 2.09 -5.01 0.07
N GLU A 308 2.55 -3.75 0.07
CA GLU A 308 3.66 -3.28 0.91
C GLU A 308 3.20 -2.51 2.14
N HIS A 309 1.90 -2.57 2.48
CA HIS A 309 1.31 -1.94 3.67
C HIS A 309 1.66 -0.45 3.83
N SER A 310 1.89 0.21 2.70
CA SER A 310 2.45 1.55 2.64
C SER A 310 2.06 2.25 1.34
N ALA A 311 2.02 3.58 1.40
CA ALA A 311 1.78 4.40 0.23
C ALA A 311 2.41 5.78 0.37
N GLU A 312 2.81 6.34 -0.77
CA GLU A 312 3.24 7.73 -0.85
C GLU A 312 2.07 8.65 -0.45
N ARG A 313 2.33 9.64 0.41
CA ARG A 313 1.32 10.58 0.90
C ARG A 313 0.60 11.32 -0.22
N LYS A 314 1.30 11.66 -1.32
CA LYS A 314 0.69 12.25 -2.52
C LYS A 314 -0.37 11.35 -3.16
N LYS A 315 -0.19 10.03 -3.10
CA LYS A 315 -1.15 9.04 -3.64
C LYS A 315 -2.37 8.92 -2.72
N LEU A 316 -2.17 8.91 -1.40
CA LEU A 316 -3.28 8.97 -0.44
C LEU A 316 -4.08 10.26 -0.57
N PHE A 317 -3.42 11.39 -0.87
CA PHE A 317 -4.09 12.66 -1.12
C PHE A 317 -5.03 12.62 -2.34
N CYS A 318 -4.70 11.86 -3.39
CA CYS A 318 -5.60 11.65 -4.53
C CYS A 318 -6.91 10.96 -4.14
N LEU A 319 -6.92 10.18 -3.06
CA LEU A 319 -8.11 9.45 -2.58
C LEU A 319 -9.00 10.30 -1.68
N LYS A 320 -8.50 11.45 -1.23
CA LYS A 320 -9.12 12.27 -0.18
C LYS A 320 -10.60 12.58 -0.44
N LYS A 321 -10.94 13.08 -1.64
CA LYS A 321 -12.33 13.41 -2.01
C LYS A 321 -13.23 12.17 -1.94
N HIS A 322 -12.72 11.04 -2.44
CA HIS A 322 -13.51 9.82 -2.60
C HIS A 322 -13.72 9.05 -1.29
N LEU A 323 -12.76 9.12 -0.38
CA LEU A 323 -12.82 8.47 0.94
C LEU A 323 -13.38 9.38 2.04
N GLY A 324 -13.89 10.57 1.69
CA GLY A 324 -14.44 11.52 2.67
C GLY A 324 -13.41 12.04 3.68
N LEU A 325 -12.12 12.08 3.32
CA LEU A 325 -11.04 12.43 4.24
C LEU A 325 -10.95 13.96 4.45
N PRO A 326 -10.62 14.42 5.67
CA PRO A 326 -10.56 15.86 5.97
C PRO A 326 -9.40 16.56 5.22
N GLN A 327 -9.49 17.89 5.12
CA GLN A 327 -8.45 18.73 4.46
C GLN A 327 -7.04 18.45 4.97
N LYS A 328 -6.91 18.16 6.28
CA LYS A 328 -5.65 17.94 6.98
C LYS A 328 -5.43 16.47 7.33
N VAL A 329 -5.83 15.53 6.47
CA VAL A 329 -5.63 14.07 6.67
C VAL A 329 -4.18 13.69 6.97
N ASP A 330 -3.28 14.35 6.26
CA ASP A 330 -1.86 14.52 6.50
C ASP A 330 -1.43 14.57 7.97
N LYS A 331 -2.16 15.32 8.81
CA LYS A 331 -1.86 15.46 10.22
C LYS A 331 -2.15 14.20 11.02
N VAL A 332 -3.04 13.32 10.55
CA VAL A 332 -3.37 12.05 11.23
C VAL A 332 -2.13 11.18 11.37
N PHE A 333 -1.27 11.14 10.35
CA PHE A 333 -0.02 10.37 10.42
C PHE A 333 0.99 10.94 11.42
N GLU A 334 1.05 12.27 11.57
CA GLU A 334 1.90 12.95 12.55
C GLU A 334 1.36 12.77 13.98
N ARG A 335 0.04 12.64 14.09
CA ARG A 335 -0.75 12.55 15.31
C ARG A 335 -0.82 11.15 15.91
N HIS A 336 -0.76 10.14 15.05
CA HIS A 336 -0.80 8.72 15.42
C HIS A 336 0.52 7.99 15.03
N PRO A 337 1.70 8.44 15.51
CA PRO A 337 2.97 7.83 15.16
C PRO A 337 3.16 6.42 15.75
N HIS A 338 2.25 5.97 16.62
CA HIS A 338 2.24 4.61 17.14
C HIS A 338 1.48 3.64 16.21
N VAL A 339 0.61 4.13 15.34
CA VAL A 339 -0.10 3.31 14.34
C VAL A 339 0.65 3.35 13.00
N PHE A 340 1.04 4.57 12.59
CA PHE A 340 1.70 4.81 11.32
C PHE A 340 3.14 5.26 11.53
N TYR A 341 4.01 4.90 10.58
CA TYR A 341 5.33 5.49 10.45
C TYR A 341 5.40 6.32 9.17
N LEU A 342 5.88 7.56 9.27
CA LEU A 342 6.20 8.40 8.11
C LEU A 342 7.68 8.26 7.77
N SER A 343 8.00 7.70 6.61
CA SER A 343 9.36 7.68 6.07
C SER A 343 9.59 8.85 5.11
N LEU A 344 10.70 9.55 5.29
CA LEU A 344 11.11 10.72 4.48
C LEU A 344 12.28 10.40 3.54
N LYS A 345 12.30 9.20 2.96
CA LYS A 345 13.34 8.76 2.04
C LYS A 345 13.06 9.16 0.60
N ASN A 346 14.12 9.25 -0.21
CA ASN A 346 14.05 9.50 -1.66
C ASN A 346 13.29 10.77 -2.07
N LYS A 347 13.30 11.82 -1.23
CA LYS A 347 12.49 13.05 -1.41
C LYS A 347 10.98 12.79 -1.48
N THR A 348 10.54 11.65 -0.95
CA THR A 348 9.13 11.24 -0.86
C THR A 348 8.74 11.08 0.60
N CYS A 349 7.48 11.36 0.91
CA CYS A 349 6.89 11.08 2.21
C CYS A 349 5.97 9.87 2.06
N THR A 350 6.33 8.75 2.69
CA THR A 350 5.61 7.48 2.60
C THR A 350 5.05 7.11 3.96
N ALA A 351 3.73 6.90 4.02
CA ALA A 351 3.07 6.37 5.20
C ALA A 351 3.16 4.84 5.19
N ILE A 352 3.55 4.26 6.31
CA ILE A 352 3.73 2.82 6.52
C ILE A 352 2.86 2.41 7.71
N LEU A 353 2.05 1.36 7.54
CA LEU A 353 1.29 0.76 8.64
C LEU A 353 2.23 -0.10 9.49
N LYS A 354 2.42 0.24 10.76
CA LYS A 354 3.38 -0.47 11.63
C LYS A 354 2.95 -1.90 11.92
N GLU A 355 1.65 -2.13 12.07
CA GLU A 355 1.09 -3.45 12.42
C GLU A 355 1.58 -4.55 11.49
N ALA A 356 1.57 -4.31 10.18
CA ALA A 356 2.00 -5.30 9.19
C ALA A 356 3.45 -5.79 9.33
N TYR A 357 4.31 -5.02 10.02
CA TYR A 357 5.71 -5.37 10.21
C TYR A 357 6.04 -5.78 11.65
N CYS A 358 5.27 -5.31 12.62
CA CYS A 358 5.46 -5.61 14.03
C CYS A 358 4.64 -6.82 14.50
N ASP A 359 3.53 -7.12 13.84
CA ASP A 359 2.67 -8.26 14.13
C ASP A 359 2.26 -8.99 12.84
N LYS A 360 3.01 -10.05 12.53
CA LYS A 360 2.79 -10.86 11.33
C LYS A 360 1.53 -11.73 11.39
N MET A 361 0.97 -11.96 12.58
CA MET A 361 -0.26 -12.74 12.74
C MET A 361 -1.50 -11.89 12.48
N ALA A 362 -1.38 -10.58 12.73
CA ALA A 362 -2.45 -9.62 12.51
C ALA A 362 -2.69 -9.29 11.02
N ILE A 363 -1.62 -9.13 10.24
CA ILE A 363 -1.72 -8.83 8.80
C ILE A 363 -0.73 -9.70 8.02
N GLY A 364 -1.27 -10.58 7.17
CA GLY A 364 -0.47 -11.48 6.33
C GLY A 364 0.15 -10.75 5.13
N ALA A 365 1.41 -11.07 4.83
CA ALA A 365 2.08 -10.55 3.65
C ALA A 365 1.52 -11.19 2.38
N HIS A 366 1.21 -10.38 1.36
CA HIS A 366 0.80 -10.90 0.06
C HIS A 366 2.01 -11.49 -0.69
N PRO A 367 1.88 -12.62 -1.42
CA PRO A 367 3.00 -13.24 -2.14
C PRO A 367 3.70 -12.32 -3.13
N LEU A 368 2.98 -11.35 -3.71
CA LEU A 368 3.58 -10.32 -4.59
C LEU A 368 4.67 -9.49 -3.92
N ALA A 369 4.66 -9.36 -2.58
CA ALA A 369 5.74 -8.66 -1.87
C ALA A 369 7.08 -9.40 -2.03
N GLU A 370 7.07 -10.74 -2.00
CA GLU A 370 8.28 -11.54 -2.23
C GLU A 370 8.70 -11.51 -3.71
N VAL A 371 7.74 -11.54 -4.65
CA VAL A 371 8.05 -11.36 -6.09
C VAL A 371 8.74 -10.00 -6.33
N ARG A 372 8.21 -8.91 -5.74
CA ARG A 372 8.82 -7.57 -5.84
C ARG A 372 10.22 -7.53 -5.26
N LYS A 373 10.45 -8.22 -4.15
CA LYS A 373 11.78 -8.35 -3.54
C LYS A 373 12.76 -9.10 -4.44
N LYS A 374 12.33 -10.18 -5.10
CA LYS A 374 13.13 -10.89 -6.12
C LYS A 374 13.48 -9.96 -7.29
N TYR A 375 12.52 -9.17 -7.78
CA TYR A 375 12.82 -8.18 -8.82
C TYR A 375 13.82 -7.11 -8.35
N ILE A 376 13.73 -6.65 -7.11
CA ILE A 376 14.69 -5.70 -6.54
C ILE A 376 16.10 -6.29 -6.50
N ASN A 377 16.23 -7.56 -6.13
CA ASN A 377 17.51 -8.26 -6.15
C ASN A 377 18.06 -8.34 -7.58
N LEU A 378 17.24 -8.71 -8.55
CA LEU A 378 17.62 -8.74 -9.96
C LEU A 378 18.10 -7.35 -10.42
N VAL A 379 17.36 -6.29 -10.08
CA VAL A 379 17.73 -4.89 -10.39
C VAL A 379 19.05 -4.46 -9.73
N LYS A 380 19.40 -5.03 -8.57
CA LYS A 380 20.70 -4.76 -7.93
C LYS A 380 21.85 -5.46 -8.65
N GLU A 381 21.63 -6.68 -9.14
CA GLU A 381 22.64 -7.42 -9.91
C GLU A 381 23.06 -6.66 -11.16
N SER A 382 22.14 -5.93 -11.82
CA SER A 382 22.47 -5.01 -12.90
C SER A 382 23.60 -4.03 -12.55
N LYS A 383 23.62 -3.50 -11.32
CA LYS A 383 24.66 -2.57 -10.86
C LYS A 383 26.00 -3.27 -10.70
N VAL A 384 25.98 -4.54 -10.27
CA VAL A 384 27.18 -5.38 -10.16
C VAL A 384 27.73 -5.71 -11.55
N ILE A 385 26.89 -6.14 -12.49
CA ILE A 385 27.26 -6.42 -13.89
C ILE A 385 27.92 -5.19 -14.52
N LEU A 386 27.30 -4.02 -14.41
CA LEU A 386 27.83 -2.78 -14.97
C LEU A 386 29.15 -2.36 -14.30
N LYS A 387 29.32 -2.59 -13.00
CA LYS A 387 30.58 -2.34 -12.30
C LYS A 387 31.69 -3.26 -12.82
N ASN A 388 31.41 -4.55 -12.98
CA ASN A 388 32.37 -5.53 -13.46
C ASN A 388 32.80 -5.23 -14.91
N ARG A 389 31.86 -4.86 -15.79
CA ARG A 389 32.16 -4.42 -17.17
C ARG A 389 33.10 -3.22 -17.20
N ARG A 390 32.93 -2.24 -16.29
CA ARG A 390 33.83 -1.08 -16.20
C ARG A 390 35.22 -1.46 -15.74
N LEU A 391 35.33 -2.40 -14.79
CA LEU A 391 36.62 -2.89 -14.30
C LEU A 391 37.37 -3.68 -15.39
N GLN A 392 36.66 -4.55 -16.11
CA GLN A 392 37.23 -5.31 -17.23
C GLN A 392 37.67 -4.39 -18.37
N ASN A 393 36.86 -3.40 -18.76
CA ASN A 393 37.26 -2.46 -19.80
C ASN A 393 38.45 -1.58 -19.36
N SER A 394 38.59 -1.31 -18.06
CA SER A 394 39.76 -0.61 -17.52
C SER A 394 41.02 -1.47 -17.49
N SER A 395 40.91 -2.78 -17.24
CA SER A 395 42.05 -3.71 -17.27
C SER A 395 42.50 -4.01 -18.69
N VAL A 396 41.58 -4.17 -19.64
CA VAL A 396 41.90 -4.35 -21.07
C VAL A 396 42.66 -3.15 -21.64
N CYS A 397 42.34 -1.92 -21.20
CA CYS A 397 43.07 -0.72 -21.61
C CYS A 397 44.50 -0.68 -21.03
N SER A 398 44.76 -1.31 -19.88
CA SER A 398 46.11 -1.47 -19.31
C SER A 398 46.89 -2.60 -20.00
N ASP A 399 46.23 -3.69 -20.38
CA ASP A 399 46.85 -4.82 -21.07
C ASP A 399 47.15 -4.52 -22.55
N GLU A 400 46.32 -3.72 -23.24
CA GLU A 400 46.62 -3.23 -24.61
C GLU A 400 47.84 -2.30 -24.65
N LEU A 401 48.10 -1.54 -23.57
CA LEU A 401 49.32 -0.75 -23.44
C LEU A 401 50.55 -1.65 -23.19
N ASN A 402 50.41 -2.70 -22.37
CA ASN A 402 51.49 -3.66 -22.13
C ASN A 402 51.79 -4.55 -23.34
N LEU A 403 50.81 -4.89 -24.18
CA LEU A 403 51.02 -5.63 -25.43
C LEU A 403 51.65 -4.78 -26.54
N LYS A 404 51.43 -3.45 -26.54
CA LYS A 404 52.12 -2.53 -27.46
C LYS A 404 53.59 -2.26 -27.10
N PHE A 405 53.99 -2.44 -25.85
CA PHE A 405 55.39 -2.30 -25.42
C PHE A 405 56.25 -3.55 -25.64
N ASN A 406 55.65 -4.70 -25.97
CA ASN A 406 56.36 -5.98 -26.11
C ASN A 406 56.55 -6.45 -27.57
N LEU A 407 56.27 -5.59 -28.56
CA LEU A 407 56.35 -5.94 -29.99
C LEU A 407 57.41 -5.15 -30.77
N ASP A 408 58.29 -4.38 -30.11
CA ASP A 408 59.27 -3.51 -30.79
C ASP A 408 60.75 -3.81 -30.47
N GLU A 409 61.08 -4.99 -29.94
CA GLU A 409 62.47 -5.44 -29.85
C GLU A 409 62.73 -6.73 -30.61
N GLY A 410 63.25 -6.59 -31.84
CA GLY A 410 63.94 -7.67 -32.54
C GLY A 410 63.88 -7.59 -34.07
N ASP A 411 64.76 -6.80 -34.70
CA ASP A 411 65.77 -7.32 -35.63
C ASP A 411 66.55 -6.19 -36.33
N HIS A 412 67.82 -6.01 -35.95
CA HIS A 412 68.81 -5.34 -36.81
C HIS A 412 70.18 -6.00 -36.69
N HIS A 413 70.45 -6.95 -37.59
CA HIS A 413 71.79 -7.27 -38.05
C HIS A 413 71.75 -7.50 -39.57
N HIS A 414 72.39 -6.63 -40.36
CA HIS A 414 73.70 -6.88 -40.99
C HIS A 414 73.93 -5.96 -42.22
N SER A 415 75.18 -5.47 -42.33
CA SER A 415 75.96 -5.31 -43.57
C SER A 415 75.65 -4.14 -44.54
N SER A 416 76.59 -3.20 -44.68
CA SER A 416 77.55 -3.22 -45.81
C SER A 416 78.49 -2.01 -45.79
N ALA A 417 79.75 -2.26 -46.11
CA ALA A 417 80.77 -1.28 -46.44
C ALA A 417 80.55 -0.64 -47.82
N ARG A 418 80.97 0.61 -48.02
CA ARG A 418 82.08 1.05 -48.93
C ARG A 418 81.99 2.53 -49.36
N SER A 419 83.16 3.18 -49.24
CA SER A 419 83.83 4.16 -50.12
C SER A 419 83.12 5.43 -50.62
N ASP A 420 83.71 6.56 -50.23
CA ASP A 420 84.21 7.68 -51.04
C ASP A 420 83.57 7.96 -52.42
N ILE A 421 83.18 9.22 -52.66
CA ILE A 421 83.93 10.18 -53.51
C ILE A 421 83.11 11.49 -53.66
N SER A 422 83.85 12.59 -53.57
CA SER A 422 83.47 13.97 -53.87
C SER A 422 83.08 14.19 -55.34
N ILE A 423 81.98 14.92 -55.58
CA ILE A 423 81.84 16.24 -56.23
C ILE A 423 80.35 16.57 -56.26
#